data_AF-A0A2Z4MP47-F1
#
_entry.id   AF-A0A2Z4MP47-F1
#
_cell.length_a   1.000
_cell.length_b   1.000
_cell.length_c   1.000
_cell.angle_alpha   90.00
_cell.angle_beta   90.00
_cell.angle_gamma   90.00
#
_symmetry.space_group_name_H-M   'P 1'
#
loop_
_entity.id
_entity.type
_entity.pdbx_description
1 polymer ?
#
loop_
_entity_poly.entity_id
_entity_poly.type
_entity_poly.pdbx_seq_one_letter_code
_entity_poly.pdbx_strand_id
1 'polypeptide(L)'
;MIYVLYTPETGKTVVNHDRIAYNDEVFAEMAYEGDFLKVSSIPTPENIPQKNAILKVDTAAKKLVYEYVDRPLTQDEKIEQLEAKLKATQDALDAILLA
;
A
#
# COMPACT_ATOMS: atom_id res chain seq x y z
N MET A 1 13.44 -1.08 19.73
CA MET A 1 13.30 0.24 19.06
C MET A 1 13.54 0.01 17.59
N ILE A 2 12.73 0.61 16.71
CA ILE A 2 12.83 0.39 15.26
C ILE A 2 13.31 1.67 14.59
N TYR A 3 14.24 1.53 13.65
CA TYR A 3 14.75 2.60 12.81
C TYR A 3 14.27 2.39 11.38
N VAL A 4 13.61 3.39 10.82
CA VAL A 4 13.13 3.38 9.45
C VAL A 4 13.94 4.38 8.65
N LEU A 5 14.72 3.89 7.70
CA LEU A 5 15.60 4.67 6.84
C LEU A 5 14.78 5.19 5.65
N TYR A 6 14.90 6.47 5.33
CA TYR A 6 14.18 7.06 4.21
C TYR A 6 15.04 8.08 3.49
N THR A 7 14.88 8.16 2.17
CA THR A 7 15.43 9.27 1.41
C THR A 7 14.50 10.48 1.61
N PRO A 8 15.02 11.64 2.07
CA PRO A 8 14.20 12.83 2.25
C PRO A 8 13.79 13.37 0.89
N GLU A 9 12.60 12.96 0.45
CA GLU A 9 11.89 13.56 -0.66
C GLU A 9 10.75 14.42 -0.11
N THR A 10 10.36 15.45 -0.85
CA THR A 10 9.24 16.30 -0.45
C THR A 10 7.94 15.47 -0.45
N GLY A 11 7.39 15.18 0.73
CA GLY A 11 6.11 14.47 0.89
C GLY A 11 6.22 13.11 1.56
N LYS A 12 5.76 12.05 0.87
CA LYS A 12 5.71 10.69 1.40
C LYS A 12 6.68 9.78 0.67
N THR A 13 7.68 9.27 1.38
CA THR A 13 8.67 8.34 0.81
C THR A 13 8.28 6.90 1.12
N VAL A 14 8.35 6.01 0.13
CA VAL A 14 8.11 4.57 0.33
C VAL A 14 9.19 3.97 1.24
N VAL A 15 8.74 3.18 2.22
CA VAL A 15 9.62 2.40 3.06
C VAL A 15 9.77 1.01 2.46
N ASN A 16 10.97 0.68 2.02
CA ASN A 16 11.31 -0.68 1.65
C ASN A 16 11.66 -1.49 2.91
N HIS A 17 11.33 -2.78 2.91
CA HIS A 17 11.57 -3.66 4.07
C HIS A 17 13.07 -3.83 4.39
N ASP A 18 13.93 -3.72 3.39
CA ASP A 18 15.39 -3.72 3.51
C ASP A 18 15.95 -2.46 4.17
N ARG A 19 15.09 -1.46 4.46
CA ARG A 19 15.41 -0.18 5.08
C ARG A 19 14.88 -0.05 6.51
N ILE A 20 14.63 -1.18 7.17
CA ILE A 20 14.12 -1.23 8.54
C ILE A 20 15.11 -1.98 9.44
N ALA A 21 15.64 -1.30 10.45
CA ALA A 21 16.45 -1.91 11.50
C ALA A 21 15.64 -2.07 12.79
N TYR A 22 15.68 -3.26 13.39
CA TYR A 22 14.88 -3.59 14.59
C TYR A 22 15.63 -3.36 15.92
N ASN A 23 16.91 -3.03 15.85
CA ASN A 23 17.76 -2.72 16.99
C ASN A 23 18.93 -1.83 16.56
N ASP A 24 19.72 -1.39 17.53
CA ASP A 24 20.84 -0.47 17.32
C ASP A 24 22.02 -1.13 16.58
N GLU A 25 22.24 -2.44 16.78
CA GLU A 25 23.30 -3.21 16.14
C GLU A 25 23.08 -3.31 14.63
N VAL A 26 21.89 -3.72 14.21
CA VAL A 26 21.50 -3.79 12.79
C VAL A 26 21.54 -2.40 12.17
N PHE A 27 21.09 -1.36 12.87
CA PHE A 27 21.16 0.00 12.35
C PHE A 27 22.60 0.44 12.09
N ALA A 28 23.53 0.12 13.00
CA ALA A 28 24.95 0.43 12.84
C ALA A 28 25.59 -0.34 11.66
N GLU A 29 25.21 -1.60 11.46
CA GLU A 29 25.70 -2.43 10.35
C GLU A 29 25.20 -1.99 8.97
N MET A 30 24.04 -1.34 8.90
CA MET A 30 23.46 -0.88 7.64
C MET A 30 24.24 0.28 6.98
N ALA A 31 25.22 0.87 7.67
CA ALA A 31 26.13 1.91 7.16
C ALA A 31 25.41 3.01 6.35
N TYR A 32 24.25 3.46 6.85
CA TYR A 32 23.36 4.33 6.11
C TYR A 32 23.72 5.82 6.29
N GLU A 33 23.96 6.53 5.19
CA GLU A 33 24.30 7.97 5.15
C GLU A 33 23.08 8.87 4.90
N GLY A 34 21.90 8.54 5.41
CA GLY A 34 20.67 9.32 5.20
C GLY A 34 19.82 9.53 6.44
N ASP A 35 18.64 10.11 6.25
CA ASP A 35 17.70 10.38 7.33
C ASP A 35 16.99 9.10 7.82
N PHE A 36 16.72 9.06 9.12
CA PHE A 36 16.02 7.96 9.75
C PHE A 36 14.93 8.45 10.69
N LEU A 37 13.90 7.63 10.84
CA LEU A 37 12.84 7.83 11.81
C LEU A 37 12.91 6.73 12.87
N LYS A 38 13.13 7.13 14.12
CA LYS A 38 13.10 6.22 15.27
C LYS A 38 11.67 6.09 15.78
N VAL A 39 11.14 4.87 15.75
CA VAL A 39 9.78 4.54 16.19
C VAL A 39 9.78 3.40 17.21
N SER A 40 8.75 3.34 18.05
CA SER A 40 8.58 2.24 19.02
C SER A 40 8.13 0.95 18.34
N SER A 41 7.28 1.06 17.33
CA SER A 41 6.67 -0.05 16.59
C SER A 41 6.25 0.39 15.19
N ILE A 42 6.12 -0.56 14.27
CA ILE A 42 5.48 -0.34 12.96
C ILE A 42 3.97 -0.53 13.15
N PRO A 43 3.13 0.43 12.71
CA PRO A 43 1.68 0.27 12.80
C PRO A 43 1.21 -0.95 12.00
N THR A 44 0.14 -1.60 12.43
CA THR A 44 -0.48 -2.68 11.65
C THR A 44 -1.35 -2.05 10.54
N PRO A 45 -1.23 -2.49 9.28
CA PRO A 45 -2.10 -1.99 8.22
C PRO A 45 -3.54 -2.47 8.41
N GLU A 46 -4.50 -1.64 8.00
CA GLU A 46 -5.91 -2.05 7.95
C GLU A 46 -6.12 -3.02 6.78
N ASN A 47 -6.97 -4.02 7.00
CA ASN A 47 -7.33 -4.96 5.95
C ASN A 47 -8.49 -4.38 5.12
N ILE A 48 -8.14 -3.61 4.08
CA ILE A 48 -9.10 -3.02 3.14
C ILE A 48 -9.22 -3.94 1.92
N PRO A 49 -10.43 -4.45 1.60
CA PRO A 49 -10.64 -5.28 0.43
C PRO A 49 -10.15 -4.60 -0.85
N GLN A 50 -9.52 -5.38 -1.73
CA GLN A 50 -8.98 -4.93 -3.01
C GLN A 50 -7.91 -3.82 -2.93
N LYS A 51 -7.34 -3.55 -1.74
CA LYS A 51 -6.24 -2.60 -1.59
C LYS A 51 -4.99 -3.28 -1.04
N ASN A 52 -3.82 -2.80 -1.47
CA ASN A 52 -2.52 -3.13 -0.90
C ASN A 52 -2.06 -1.96 -0.02
N ALA A 53 -1.60 -2.26 1.20
CA ALA A 53 -1.06 -1.27 2.11
C ALA A 53 0.44 -1.07 1.86
N ILE A 54 0.84 0.14 1.47
CA ILE A 54 2.24 0.53 1.26
C ILE A 54 2.67 1.41 2.43
N LEU A 55 3.67 0.95 3.19
CA LEU A 55 4.25 1.73 4.28
C LEU A 55 5.07 2.90 3.70
N LYS A 56 4.81 4.11 4.17
CA LYS A 56 5.53 5.33 3.81
C LYS A 56 5.92 6.14 5.05
N VAL A 57 7.01 6.88 4.96
CA VAL A 57 7.36 7.95 5.91
C VAL A 57 6.77 9.25 5.40
N ASP A 58 5.92 9.88 6.20
CA ASP A 58 5.50 11.27 6.00
C ASP A 58 6.60 12.17 6.56
N THR A 59 7.40 12.79 5.68
CA THR A 59 8.58 13.56 6.07
C THR A 59 8.21 14.88 6.73
N ALA A 60 7.03 15.43 6.43
CA ALA A 60 6.51 16.65 7.07
C ALA A 60 6.03 16.38 8.50
N ALA A 61 5.28 15.29 8.70
CA ALA A 61 4.75 14.94 10.01
C ALA A 61 5.67 14.02 10.84
N LYS A 62 6.82 13.59 10.28
CA LYS A 62 7.78 12.65 10.87
C LYS A 62 7.10 11.41 11.47
N LYS A 63 6.22 10.78 10.68
CA LYS A 63 5.43 9.61 11.11
C LYS A 63 5.33 8.56 10.01
N LEU A 64 5.10 7.32 10.42
CA LEU A 64 4.77 6.23 9.50
C LEU A 64 3.28 6.30 9.13
N VAL A 65 2.99 6.15 7.84
CA VAL A 65 1.64 6.13 7.29
C VAL A 65 1.51 5.01 6.27
N TYR A 66 0.31 4.45 6.14
CA TYR A 66 -0.01 3.54 5.04
C TYR A 66 -0.71 4.29 3.92
N GLU A 67 -0.29 4.01 2.69
CA GLU A 67 -1.01 4.38 1.49
C GLU A 67 -1.66 3.14 0.90
N TYR A 68 -2.98 3.18 0.70
CA TYR A 68 -3.76 2.06 0.20
C TYR A 68 -3.98 2.21 -1.29
N VAL A 69 -3.25 1.40 -2.08
CA VAL A 69 -3.35 1.40 -3.54
C VAL A 69 -4.21 0.24 -4.01
N ASP A 70 -4.89 0.37 -5.14
CA ASP A 70 -5.66 -0.72 -5.73
C ASP A 70 -4.77 -1.92 -6.05
N ARG A 71 -5.18 -3.10 -5.55
CA ARG A 71 -4.53 -4.35 -5.95
C ARG A 71 -5.11 -4.81 -7.28
N PRO A 72 -4.30 -5.41 -8.16
CA PRO A 72 -4.84 -6.03 -9.35
C PRO A 72 -5.87 -7.10 -8.96
N LEU A 73 -7.01 -7.10 -9.66
CA LEU A 73 -8.03 -8.14 -9.52
C LEU A 73 -7.41 -9.51 -9.80
N THR A 74 -7.77 -10.50 -8.98
CA THR A 74 -7.45 -11.90 -9.29
C THR A 74 -8.17 -12.33 -10.57
N GLN A 75 -7.77 -13.48 -11.11
CA GLN A 75 -8.43 -14.03 -12.29
C GLN A 75 -9.93 -14.27 -12.02
N ASP A 76 -10.27 -14.80 -10.86
CA ASP A 76 -11.67 -15.06 -10.48
C ASP A 76 -12.46 -13.75 -10.31
N GLU A 77 -11.89 -12.75 -9.64
CA GLU A 77 -12.51 -11.42 -9.50
C GLU A 77 -12.70 -10.72 -10.86
N LYS A 78 -11.79 -10.97 -11.82
CA LYS A 78 -11.96 -10.49 -13.20
C LYS A 78 -13.11 -11.21 -13.90
N ILE A 79 -13.23 -12.53 -13.74
CA ILE A 79 -14.33 -13.30 -14.33
C ILE A 79 -15.67 -12.80 -13.79
N GLU A 80 -15.81 -12.66 -12.47
CA GLU A 80 -17.03 -12.13 -11.84
C GLU A 80 -17.36 -10.72 -12.34
N GLN A 81 -16.36 -9.84 -12.46
CA GLN A 81 -16.57 -8.49 -12.99
C GLN A 81 -17.01 -8.52 -14.47
N LEU A 82 -16.44 -9.41 -15.28
CA LEU A 82 -16.80 -9.57 -16.68
C LEU A 82 -18.21 -10.16 -16.84
N GLU A 83 -18.57 -11.16 -16.05
CA GLU A 83 -19.90 -11.76 -16.01
C GLU A 83 -20.96 -10.74 -15.58
N ALA A 84 -20.69 -9.94 -14.54
CA ALA A 84 -21.57 -8.88 -14.10
C ALA A 84 -21.80 -7.82 -15.20
N LYS A 85 -20.75 -7.45 -15.94
CA LYS A 85 -20.87 -6.54 -17.08
C LYS A 85 -21.68 -7.14 -18.22
N LEU A 86 -21.46 -8.42 -18.53
CA LEU A 86 -22.16 -9.10 -19.61
C LEU A 86 -23.66 -9.21 -19.29
N LYS A 87 -24.00 -9.57 -18.05
CA LYS A 87 -25.37 -9.60 -17.56
C LYS A 87 -26.04 -8.23 -17.60
N ALA A 88 -25.40 -7.18 -17.08
CA ALA A 88 -25.96 -5.83 -17.12
C ALA A 88 -26.21 -5.34 -18.55
N THR A 89 -25.34 -5.73 -19.49
CA THR A 89 -25.49 -5.40 -20.91
C THR A 89 -26.66 -6.18 -21.53
N GLN A 90 -26.81 -7.46 -21.20
CA GLN A 90 -27.95 -8.28 -21.64
C GLN A 90 -29.27 -7.73 -21.10
N ASP A 91 -29.34 -7.45 -19.81
CA ASP A 91 -30.54 -6.89 -19.17
C ASP A 91 -30.94 -5.55 -19.81
N ALA A 92 -29.97 -4.69 -20.13
CA ALA A 92 -30.21 -3.43 -20.84
C ALA A 92 -30.67 -3.65 -22.29
N LEU A 93 -30.09 -4.63 -22.99
CA LEU A 93 -30.47 -4.95 -24.37
C LEU A 93 -31.91 -5.51 -24.42
N ASP A 94 -32.24 -6.42 -23.52
CA ASP A 94 -33.58 -7.01 -23.41
C ASP A 94 -34.62 -5.94 -23.07
N ALA A 95 -34.31 -5.01 -22.17
CA ALA A 95 -35.21 -3.89 -21.85
C ALA A 95 -35.47 -2.95 -23.04
N ILE A 96 -34.49 -2.79 -23.96
CA ILE A 96 -34.66 -2.01 -25.19
C ILE A 96 -35.46 -2.79 -26.24
N LEU A 97 -35.23 -4.10 -26.34
CA LEU A 97 -35.90 -4.97 -27.32
C LEU A 97 -37.36 -5.29 -26.95
N LEU A 98 -37.71 -5.25 -25.66
CA LEU A 98 -39.06 -5.47 -25.13
C LEU A 98 -39.88 -4.17 -24.93
N ALA A 99 -39.32 -3.00 -25.25
CA ALA A 99 -40.00 -1.69 -25.22
C ALA A 99 -40.60 -1.34 -26.59
#